data_AF-A0A844ZVQ9-F1
#
_entry.id   AF-A0A844ZVQ9-F1
#
_cell.length_a   1.000
_cell.length_b   1.000
_cell.length_c   1.000
_cell.angle_alpha   90.00
_cell.angle_beta   90.00
_cell.angle_gamma   90.00
#
_symmetry.space_group_name_H-M   'P 1'
#
loop_
_entity.id
_entity.type
_entity.pdbx_description
1 polymer ?
#
loop_
_entity_poly.entity_id
_entity_poly.type
_entity_poly.pdbx_seq_one_letter_code
_entity_poly.pdbx_strand_id
1 'polypeptide(L)'
;MHAPIEKTRQEVRNARAEKRAHAVACGVDEQFVSIMVESFYASIRKDDLLASIFAHRISDWPEHLERMKTFWRSILFNSGEFSGNPMAKHMAIPDLEERHFARWLELFYATLQSLEAQPDGTALVAQRARAIADSLFTGISIRRDGLAGSKAGRNLPHV
;
A
#
# COMPACT_ATOMS: atom_id res chain seq x y z
N MET A 1 25.54 16.07 24.16
CA MET A 1 25.68 16.14 22.69
C MET A 1 25.44 14.74 22.13
N HIS A 2 24.26 14.46 21.58
CA HIS A 2 23.98 13.18 20.93
C HIS A 2 24.07 13.42 19.42
N ALA A 3 25.16 12.98 18.80
CA ALA A 3 25.31 13.03 17.35
C ALA A 3 24.40 11.97 16.72
N PRO A 4 23.68 12.25 15.62
CA PRO A 4 22.92 11.22 14.93
C PRO A 4 23.90 10.18 14.35
N ILE A 5 23.61 8.89 14.55
CA ILE A 5 24.33 7.81 13.87
C ILE A 5 23.90 7.86 12.40
N GLU A 6 24.69 8.51 11.56
CA GLU A 6 24.47 8.52 10.12
C GLU A 6 24.89 7.16 9.54
N LYS A 7 23.91 6.33 9.19
CA LYS A 7 24.16 5.00 8.61
C LYS A 7 24.94 5.15 7.30
N THR A 8 25.97 4.33 7.13
CA THR A 8 26.79 4.35 5.91
C THR A 8 25.96 3.89 4.69
N ARG A 9 26.34 4.33 3.49
CA ARG A 9 25.72 3.85 2.22
C ARG A 9 25.75 2.33 2.09
N GLN A 10 26.77 1.70 2.67
CA GLN A 10 26.94 0.25 2.69
C GLN A 10 25.90 -0.43 3.58
N GLU A 11 25.70 0.08 4.80
CA GLU A 11 24.69 -0.43 5.74
C GLU A 11 23.27 -0.31 5.19
N VAL A 12 22.95 0.81 4.53
CA VAL A 12 21.66 1.00 3.87
C VAL A 12 21.46 -0.03 2.76
N ARG A 13 22.49 -0.31 1.96
CA ARG A 13 22.42 -1.32 0.89
C ARG A 13 22.22 -2.72 1.46
N ASN A 14 22.94 -3.08 2.51
CA ASN A 14 22.82 -4.40 3.15
C ASN A 14 21.43 -4.61 3.74
N ALA A 15 20.91 -3.63 4.49
CA ALA A 15 19.57 -3.70 5.07
C ALA A 15 18.47 -3.83 4.00
N ARG A 16 18.63 -3.19 2.84
CA ARG A 16 17.71 -3.36 1.69
C ARG A 16 17.78 -4.79 1.12
N ALA A 17 19.00 -5.32 0.95
CA ALA A 17 19.20 -6.67 0.44
C ALA A 17 18.60 -7.73 1.37
N GLU A 18 18.83 -7.61 2.68
CA GLU A 18 18.24 -8.51 3.70
C GLU A 18 16.71 -8.49 3.67
N LYS A 19 16.10 -7.29 3.60
CA LYS A 19 14.65 -7.15 3.52
C LYS A 19 14.08 -7.79 2.25
N ARG A 20 14.73 -7.58 1.09
CA ARG A 20 14.33 -8.22 -0.17
C ARG A 20 14.46 -9.75 -0.08
N ALA A 21 15.57 -10.24 0.47
CA ALA A 21 15.79 -11.67 0.65
C ALA A 21 14.71 -12.30 1.55
N HIS A 22 14.35 -11.64 2.64
CA HIS A 22 13.26 -12.08 3.51
C HIS A 22 11.91 -12.10 2.78
N ALA A 23 11.58 -11.05 2.03
CA ALA A 23 10.33 -11.02 1.27
C ALA A 23 10.26 -12.17 0.24
N VAL A 24 11.36 -12.41 -0.49
CA VAL A 24 11.46 -13.52 -1.46
C VAL A 24 11.36 -14.88 -0.76
N ALA A 25 11.96 -15.04 0.42
CA ALA A 25 11.85 -16.28 1.21
C ALA A 25 10.40 -16.56 1.66
N CYS A 26 9.56 -15.54 1.79
CA CYS A 26 8.13 -15.65 2.05
C CYS A 26 7.28 -15.75 0.76
N GLY A 27 7.89 -15.96 -0.42
CA GLY A 27 7.19 -16.05 -1.70
C GLY A 27 6.75 -14.70 -2.29
N VAL A 28 7.26 -13.58 -1.77
CA VAL A 28 6.96 -12.23 -2.27
C VAL A 28 8.12 -11.75 -3.13
N ASP A 29 8.08 -12.06 -4.42
CA ASP A 29 9.03 -11.60 -5.43
C ASP A 29 8.41 -10.55 -6.39
N GLU A 30 9.17 -10.13 -7.40
CA GLU A 30 8.72 -9.11 -8.36
C GLU A 30 7.57 -9.62 -9.26
N GLN A 31 7.55 -10.92 -9.58
CA GLN A 31 6.47 -11.52 -10.36
C GLN A 31 5.18 -11.54 -9.55
N PHE A 32 5.26 -11.94 -8.27
CA PHE A 32 4.15 -11.89 -7.34
C PHE A 32 3.61 -10.47 -7.21
N VAL A 33 4.47 -9.47 -7.02
CA VAL A 33 4.03 -8.05 -6.94
C VAL A 33 3.30 -7.62 -8.21
N SER A 34 3.80 -8.00 -9.38
CA SER A 34 3.15 -7.69 -10.66
C SER A 34 1.74 -8.29 -10.72
N ILE A 35 1.60 -9.59 -10.47
CA ILE A 35 0.31 -10.31 -10.51
C ILE A 35 -0.65 -9.76 -9.46
N MET A 36 -0.17 -9.48 -8.25
CA MET A 36 -0.95 -8.89 -7.17
C MET A 36 -1.51 -7.53 -7.56
N VAL A 37 -0.69 -6.64 -8.13
CA VAL A 37 -1.13 -5.32 -8.57
C VAL A 37 -2.17 -5.43 -9.68
N GLU A 38 -1.92 -6.24 -10.70
CA GLU A 38 -2.86 -6.45 -11.81
C GLU A 38 -4.21 -6.99 -11.30
N SER A 39 -4.18 -8.05 -10.49
CA SER A 39 -5.37 -8.72 -9.96
C SER A 39 -6.18 -7.81 -9.04
N PHE A 40 -5.50 -7.03 -8.20
CA PHE A 40 -6.13 -6.12 -7.27
C PHE A 40 -6.84 -4.96 -8.01
N TYR A 41 -6.17 -4.35 -8.98
CA TYR A 41 -6.78 -3.26 -9.74
C TYR A 41 -7.85 -3.73 -10.73
N ALA A 42 -7.75 -4.95 -11.25
CA ALA A 42 -8.85 -5.59 -11.98
C ALA A 42 -10.10 -5.74 -11.09
N SER A 43 -9.91 -6.04 -9.80
CA SER A 43 -11.01 -6.12 -8.81
C SER A 43 -11.58 -4.74 -8.49
N ILE A 44 -10.74 -3.73 -8.25
CA ILE A 44 -11.19 -2.34 -8.04
C ILE A 44 -12.06 -1.83 -9.19
N ARG A 45 -11.68 -2.11 -10.44
CA ARG A 45 -12.40 -1.64 -11.63
C ARG A 45 -13.81 -2.22 -11.77
N LYS A 46 -14.11 -3.30 -11.06
CA LYS A 46 -15.41 -3.97 -11.06
C LYS A 46 -16.22 -3.69 -9.79
N ASP A 47 -15.63 -2.99 -8.82
CA ASP A 47 -16.26 -2.74 -7.53
C ASP A 47 -17.20 -1.54 -7.58
N ASP A 48 -18.44 -1.70 -7.13
CA ASP A 48 -19.47 -0.67 -7.23
C ASP A 48 -19.14 0.59 -6.43
N LEU A 49 -18.41 0.46 -5.32
CA LEU A 49 -18.06 1.59 -4.45
C LEU A 49 -16.79 2.30 -4.94
N LEU A 50 -15.77 1.54 -5.35
CA LEU A 50 -14.46 2.09 -5.67
C LEU A 50 -14.27 2.42 -7.15
N ALA A 51 -14.90 1.70 -8.07
CA ALA A 51 -14.61 1.83 -9.51
C ALA A 51 -14.77 3.27 -10.00
N SER A 52 -15.83 3.97 -9.57
CA SER A 52 -16.07 5.36 -9.95
C SER A 52 -14.97 6.29 -9.47
N ILE A 53 -14.52 6.18 -8.20
CA ILE A 53 -13.46 7.02 -7.63
C ILE A 53 -12.17 6.89 -8.44
N PHE A 54 -11.79 5.65 -8.79
CA PHE A 54 -10.59 5.39 -9.57
C PHE A 54 -10.75 5.86 -11.03
N ALA A 55 -11.89 5.60 -11.67
CA ALA A 55 -12.15 6.01 -13.05
C ALA A 55 -12.11 7.54 -13.25
N HIS A 56 -12.53 8.32 -12.26
CA HIS A 56 -12.43 9.79 -12.31
C HIS A 56 -10.98 10.32 -12.21
N ARG A 57 -10.03 9.48 -11.76
CA ARG A 57 -8.66 9.90 -11.44
C ARG A 57 -7.60 9.26 -12.33
N ILE A 58 -7.94 8.16 -12.99
CA ILE A 58 -7.02 7.37 -13.81
C ILE A 58 -7.58 7.28 -15.23
N SER A 59 -6.92 7.99 -16.15
CA SER A 59 -7.19 7.92 -17.58
C SER A 59 -6.29 6.91 -18.30
N ASP A 60 -5.04 6.75 -17.84
CA ASP A 60 -4.08 5.77 -18.37
C ASP A 60 -3.86 4.65 -17.34
N TRP A 61 -4.49 3.51 -17.59
CA TRP A 61 -4.40 2.34 -16.72
C TRP A 61 -3.03 1.65 -16.79
N PRO A 62 -2.45 1.36 -17.96
CA PRO A 62 -1.09 0.82 -18.04
C PRO A 62 -0.05 1.63 -17.27
N GLU A 63 -0.03 2.96 -17.43
CA GLU A 63 0.91 3.82 -16.71
C GLU A 63 0.69 3.77 -15.19
N HIS A 64 -0.57 3.81 -14.76
CA HIS A 64 -0.92 3.72 -13.34
C HIS A 64 -0.50 2.37 -12.73
N LEU A 65 -0.71 1.27 -13.44
CA LEU A 65 -0.36 -0.07 -12.96
C LEU A 65 1.16 -0.22 -12.81
N GLU A 66 1.97 0.26 -13.75
CA GLU A 66 3.43 0.25 -13.63
C GLU A 66 3.92 1.11 -12.45
N ARG A 67 3.28 2.26 -12.24
CA ARG A 67 3.54 3.08 -11.06
C ARG A 67 3.20 2.36 -9.76
N MET A 68 2.12 1.58 -9.73
CA MET A 68 1.71 0.81 -8.55
C MET A 68 2.62 -0.39 -8.30
N LYS A 69 3.11 -1.07 -9.34
CA LYS A 69 4.17 -2.09 -9.21
C LYS A 69 5.42 -1.48 -8.57
N THR A 70 5.83 -0.30 -9.03
CA THR A 70 6.97 0.44 -8.47
C THR A 70 6.75 0.87 -7.02
N PHE A 71 5.55 1.33 -6.68
CA PHE A 71 5.14 1.63 -5.30
C PHE A 71 5.28 0.41 -4.40
N TRP A 72 4.66 -0.72 -4.77
CA TRP A 72 4.67 -1.93 -3.95
C TRP A 72 6.06 -2.55 -3.82
N ARG A 73 6.88 -2.57 -4.88
CA ARG A 73 8.30 -2.96 -4.78
C ARG A 73 9.06 -2.07 -3.80
N SER A 74 8.79 -0.76 -3.78
CA SER A 74 9.42 0.15 -2.83
C SER A 74 8.98 -0.13 -1.38
N ILE A 75 7.70 -0.45 -1.15
CA ILE A 75 7.20 -0.79 0.18
C ILE A 75 7.75 -2.14 0.68
N LEU A 76 7.70 -3.16 -0.16
CA LEU A 76 8.02 -4.54 0.21
C LEU A 76 9.53 -4.78 0.23
N PHE A 77 10.26 -4.27 -0.77
CA PHE A 77 11.70 -4.51 -0.94
C PHE A 77 12.57 -3.35 -0.50
N ASN A 78 11.98 -2.20 -0.11
CA ASN A 78 12.73 -0.98 0.19
C ASN A 78 13.64 -0.54 -0.97
N SER A 79 13.20 -0.75 -2.22
CA SER A 79 13.99 -0.46 -3.42
C SER A 79 14.25 1.03 -3.62
N GLY A 80 13.33 1.89 -3.17
CA GLY A 80 13.44 3.35 -3.29
C GLY A 80 13.19 3.87 -4.71
N GLU A 81 12.55 3.05 -5.56
CA GLU A 81 12.24 3.39 -6.95
C GLU A 81 11.01 4.29 -7.08
N PHE A 82 10.09 4.23 -6.10
CA PHE A 82 8.88 5.05 -6.12
C PHE A 82 9.17 6.47 -5.67
N SER A 83 8.82 7.43 -6.53
CA SER A 83 8.81 8.85 -6.22
C SER A 83 7.39 9.40 -6.22
N GLY A 84 7.01 10.11 -5.16
CA GLY A 84 5.72 10.78 -5.06
C GLY A 84 5.26 11.00 -3.62
N ASN A 85 4.14 11.71 -3.47
CA ASN A 85 3.48 11.95 -2.19
C ASN A 85 2.08 11.33 -2.22
N PRO A 86 1.92 10.05 -1.82
CA PRO A 86 0.62 9.39 -1.78
C PRO A 86 -0.39 10.14 -0.91
N MET A 87 0.01 10.63 0.26
CA MET A 87 -0.87 11.34 1.18
C MET A 87 -1.53 12.55 0.51
N ALA A 88 -0.74 13.41 -0.14
CA ALA A 88 -1.25 14.59 -0.84
C ALA A 88 -2.26 14.23 -1.94
N LYS A 89 -2.05 13.12 -2.66
CA LYS A 89 -2.97 12.65 -3.70
C LYS A 89 -4.30 12.18 -3.12
N HIS A 90 -4.29 11.45 -2.00
CA HIS A 90 -5.52 10.98 -1.37
C HIS A 90 -6.28 12.11 -0.67
N MET A 91 -5.57 13.07 -0.06
CA MET A 91 -6.18 14.28 0.52
C MET A 91 -6.91 15.17 -0.51
N ALA A 92 -6.58 15.07 -1.80
CA ALA A 92 -7.24 15.80 -2.88
C ALA A 92 -8.55 15.14 -3.35
N ILE A 93 -8.95 14.02 -2.73
CA ILE A 93 -10.22 13.35 -2.99
C ILE A 93 -11.21 13.76 -1.88
N PRO A 94 -12.26 14.53 -2.18
CA PRO A 94 -13.15 15.11 -1.17
C PRO A 94 -13.99 14.06 -0.43
N ASP A 95 -14.36 12.95 -1.09
CA ASP A 95 -15.36 12.01 -0.56
C ASP A 95 -14.76 10.68 -0.06
N LEU A 96 -13.45 10.63 0.22
CA LEU A 96 -12.87 9.47 0.90
C LEU A 96 -13.38 9.39 2.34
N GLU A 97 -13.80 8.20 2.74
CA GLU A 97 -14.43 7.88 4.02
C GLU A 97 -13.95 6.50 4.47
N GLU A 98 -14.19 6.15 5.73
CA GLU A 98 -13.81 4.85 6.30
C GLU A 98 -14.23 3.66 5.43
N ARG A 99 -15.47 3.67 4.93
CA ARG A 99 -16.01 2.59 4.08
C ARG A 99 -15.18 2.35 2.81
N HIS A 100 -14.57 3.39 2.25
CA HIS A 100 -13.76 3.27 1.03
C HIS A 100 -12.43 2.56 1.34
N PHE A 101 -11.80 2.90 2.46
CA PHE A 101 -10.57 2.24 2.91
C PHE A 101 -10.84 0.81 3.38
N ALA A 102 -11.95 0.57 4.09
CA ALA A 102 -12.38 -0.76 4.49
C ALA A 102 -12.61 -1.64 3.27
N ARG A 103 -13.37 -1.15 2.28
CA ARG A 103 -13.62 -1.89 1.03
C ARG A 103 -12.35 -2.16 0.24
N TRP A 104 -11.45 -1.17 0.18
CA TRP A 104 -10.15 -1.33 -0.49
C TRP A 104 -9.33 -2.46 0.16
N LEU A 105 -9.31 -2.53 1.50
CA LEU A 105 -8.61 -3.59 2.24
C LEU A 105 -9.27 -4.96 2.03
N GLU A 106 -10.60 -5.05 2.06
CA GLU A 106 -11.34 -6.30 1.78
C GLU A 106 -10.96 -6.88 0.41
N LEU A 107 -11.00 -6.05 -0.64
CA LEU A 107 -10.62 -6.48 -2.00
C LEU A 107 -9.13 -6.87 -2.06
N PHE A 108 -8.28 -6.15 -1.35
CA PHE A 108 -6.85 -6.44 -1.32
C PHE A 108 -6.58 -7.79 -0.65
N TYR A 109 -7.22 -8.06 0.48
CA TYR A 109 -7.09 -9.32 1.20
C TYR A 109 -7.68 -10.50 0.42
N ALA A 110 -8.84 -10.32 -0.22
CA ALA A 110 -9.40 -11.32 -1.13
C ALA A 110 -8.44 -11.61 -2.30
N THR A 111 -7.79 -10.58 -2.84
CA THR A 111 -6.77 -10.76 -3.89
C THR A 111 -5.61 -11.60 -3.38
N LEU A 112 -5.04 -11.28 -2.21
CA LEU A 112 -3.94 -12.07 -1.65
C LEU A 112 -4.33 -13.53 -1.41
N GLN A 113 -5.53 -13.78 -0.88
CA GLN A 113 -6.05 -15.14 -0.66
C GLN A 113 -6.18 -15.91 -1.97
N SER A 114 -6.64 -15.26 -3.05
CA SER A 114 -6.81 -15.91 -4.36
C SER A 114 -5.50 -16.26 -5.07
N LEU A 115 -4.38 -15.62 -4.69
CA LEU A 115 -3.08 -15.82 -5.34
C LEU A 115 -2.28 -16.96 -4.70
N GLU A 116 -2.86 -17.67 -3.72
CA GLU A 116 -2.25 -18.83 -3.04
C GLU A 116 -0.82 -18.58 -2.56
N ALA A 117 -0.51 -17.35 -2.15
CA ALA A 117 0.78 -17.03 -1.58
C ALA A 117 0.98 -17.75 -0.25
N GLN A 118 2.23 -18.14 0.03
CA GLN A 118 2.60 -18.70 1.32
C GLN A 118 2.01 -17.87 2.48
N PRO A 119 1.51 -18.49 3.56
CA PRO A 119 0.86 -17.76 4.65
C PRO A 119 1.67 -16.57 5.17
N ASP A 120 2.99 -16.74 5.30
CA ASP A 120 3.90 -15.70 5.75
C ASP A 120 4.00 -14.52 4.78
N GLY A 121 4.00 -14.80 3.46
CA GLY A 121 3.97 -13.77 2.42
C GLY A 121 2.66 -12.98 2.43
N THR A 122 1.54 -13.69 2.50
CA THR A 122 0.20 -13.06 2.62
C THR A 122 0.13 -12.16 3.84
N ALA A 123 0.56 -12.65 5.01
CA ALA A 123 0.57 -11.86 6.24
C ALA A 123 1.48 -10.62 6.12
N LEU A 124 2.69 -10.79 5.56
CA LEU A 124 3.63 -9.69 5.33
C LEU A 124 3.00 -8.57 4.49
N VAL A 125 2.39 -8.91 3.35
CA VAL A 125 1.82 -7.91 2.44
C VAL A 125 0.54 -7.31 3.02
N ALA A 126 -0.33 -8.12 3.63
CA ALA A 126 -1.57 -7.64 4.25
C ALA A 126 -1.31 -6.64 5.38
N GLN A 127 -0.31 -6.89 6.23
CA GLN A 127 0.09 -5.95 7.28
C GLN A 127 0.59 -4.62 6.71
N ARG A 128 1.33 -4.64 5.60
CA ARG A 128 1.79 -3.40 4.94
C ARG A 128 0.62 -2.62 4.33
N ALA A 129 -0.30 -3.32 3.67
CA ALA A 129 -1.52 -2.71 3.13
C ALA A 129 -2.34 -2.03 4.24
N ARG A 130 -2.53 -2.73 5.37
CA ARG A 130 -3.23 -2.20 6.54
C ARG A 130 -2.57 -0.94 7.11
N ALA A 131 -1.26 -0.96 7.30
CA ALA A 131 -0.52 0.18 7.83
C ALA A 131 -0.60 1.41 6.90
N ILE A 132 -0.59 1.20 5.58
CA ILE A 132 -0.75 2.27 4.59
C ILE A 132 -2.16 2.85 4.65
N ALA A 133 -3.19 2.00 4.65
CA ALA A 133 -4.59 2.44 4.72
C ALA A 133 -4.87 3.22 6.00
N ASP A 134 -4.42 2.73 7.16
CA ASP A 134 -4.54 3.41 8.45
C ASP A 134 -3.84 4.77 8.46
N SER A 135 -2.59 4.83 7.99
CA SER A 135 -1.84 6.08 7.90
C SER A 135 -2.52 7.11 7.00
N LEU A 136 -2.94 6.71 5.79
CA LEU A 136 -3.64 7.58 4.84
C LEU A 136 -4.97 8.08 5.42
N PHE A 137 -5.80 7.17 5.94
CA PHE A 137 -7.10 7.56 6.45
C PHE A 137 -6.99 8.46 7.68
N THR A 138 -6.16 8.09 8.66
CA THR A 138 -5.90 8.91 9.84
C THR A 138 -5.37 10.29 9.46
N GLY A 139 -4.44 10.39 8.49
CA GLY A 139 -3.93 11.68 8.00
C GLY A 139 -5.00 12.55 7.33
N ILE A 140 -5.88 11.95 6.54
CA ILE A 140 -7.01 12.64 5.89
C ILE A 140 -8.02 13.12 6.95
N SER A 141 -8.38 12.26 7.90
CA SER A 141 -9.31 12.59 8.98
C SER A 141 -8.75 13.69 9.89
N ILE A 142 -7.46 13.67 10.23
CA ILE A 142 -6.85 14.76 11.00
C ILE A 142 -6.94 16.09 10.25
N ARG A 143 -6.74 16.09 8.93
CA ARG A 143 -6.85 17.31 8.12
C ARG A 143 -8.27 17.87 8.10
N ARG A 144 -9.30 17.01 8.15
CA ARG A 144 -10.71 17.40 8.09
C ARG A 144 -11.27 17.78 9.46
N ASP A 145 -10.97 16.97 10.48
CA ASP A 145 -11.64 16.97 11.77
C ASP A 145 -10.70 17.32 12.94
N GLY A 146 -9.44 17.65 12.66
CA GLY A 146 -8.43 17.92 13.67
C GLY A 146 -8.07 16.67 14.49
N LEU A 147 -7.69 16.85 15.76
CA LEU A 147 -7.26 15.74 16.63
C LEU A 147 -8.34 14.67 16.86
N ALA A 148 -9.62 14.99 16.63
CA ALA A 148 -10.70 14.01 16.69
C ALA A 148 -10.53 12.88 15.65
N GLY A 149 -9.93 13.17 14.50
CA GLY A 149 -9.63 12.21 13.44
C GLY A 149 -8.44 11.28 13.72
N SER A 150 -7.71 11.46 14.83
CA SER A 150 -6.49 10.70 15.15
C SER A 150 -6.71 9.20 15.40
N LYS A 151 -7.97 8.77 15.55
CA LYS A 151 -8.35 7.38 15.79
C LYS A 151 -9.10 6.74 14.62
N ALA A 152 -9.26 7.46 13.50
CA ALA A 152 -10.14 7.05 12.40
C ALA A 152 -9.75 5.69 11.81
N GLY A 153 -8.46 5.41 11.61
CA GLY A 153 -8.03 4.13 11.03
C GLY A 153 -8.07 2.92 11.97
N ARG A 154 -8.45 3.08 13.24
CA ARG A 154 -8.49 1.96 14.21
C ARG A 154 -9.52 0.89 13.86
N ASN A 155 -10.62 1.28 13.22
CA ASN A 155 -11.73 0.38 12.89
C ASN A 155 -11.55 -0.33 11.54
N LEU A 156 -10.47 -0.02 10.80
CA LEU A 156 -10.21 -0.65 9.51
C LEU A 156 -9.98 -2.16 9.68
N PRO A 157 -10.47 -2.98 8.74
CA PRO A 157 -10.39 -4.44 8.83
C PRO A 157 -8.94 -4.91 8.95
N HIS A 158 -8.81 -6.07 9.58
CA HIS A 158 -7.55 -6.80 9.72
C HIS A 158 -7.66 -8.13 8.96
N VAL A 159 -6.51 -8.62 8.49
CA VAL A 159 -6.32 -10.05 8.13
C VAL A 159 -6.10 -10.85 9.39
#